data_AF-A0A060BXD9-F1
#
_entry.id   AF-A0A060BXD9-F1
#
_cell.length_a   1.000
_cell.length_b   1.000
_cell.length_c   1.000
_cell.angle_alpha   90.00
_cell.angle_beta   90.00
_cell.angle_gamma   90.00
#
_symmetry.space_group_name_H-M   'P 1'
#
loop_
_entity.id
_entity.type
_entity.pdbx_description
1 polymer ?
#
loop_
_entity_poly.entity_id
_entity_poly.type
_entity_poly.pdbx_seq_one_letter_code
_entity_poly.pdbx_strand_id
1 'polypeptide(L)' 'MIMGRLVVVSNRIAPPDDKKASAGGLAVGIMGALKAAGGLWFGWSGEIGDDQQPLKKVTRGNITWASFNLSEQDHDEYY' A
#
# COMPACT_ATOMS: atom_id res chain seq x y z
N MET A 1 6.78 15.09 22.81
CA MET A 1 5.61 14.38 22.28
C MET A 1 6.13 13.33 21.31
N ILE A 2 5.90 12.04 21.56
CA ILE A 2 6.22 11.01 20.56
C ILE A 2 5.14 11.16 19.49
N MET A 3 5.50 11.61 18.28
CA MET A 3 4.52 11.62 17.18
C MET A 3 4.18 10.17 16.83
N GLY A 4 2.91 9.82 16.93
CA GLY A 4 2.41 8.50 16.51
C GLY A 4 2.67 8.29 15.02
N ARG A 5 2.98 7.05 14.63
CA ARG A 5 3.16 6.67 13.22
C ARG A 5 1.80 6.53 12.56
N LEU A 6 1.56 7.26 11.46
CA LEU A 6 0.41 6.99 10.59
C LEU A 6 0.60 5.65 9.89
N VAL A 7 -0.36 4.75 10.05
CA VAL A 7 -0.42 3.45 9.35
C VAL A 7 -1.74 3.39 8.60
N VAL A 8 -1.64 3.31 7.28
CA VAL A 8 -2.79 3.19 6.38
C VAL A 8 -2.86 1.75 5.88
N VAL A 9 -4.01 1.12 6.03
CA VAL A 9 -4.31 -0.22 5.50
C VAL A 9 -5.42 -0.07 4.46
N SER A 10 -5.18 -0.50 3.22
CA SER A 10 -6.19 -0.46 2.16
C SER A 10 -6.16 -1.73 1.33
N ASN A 11 -7.31 -2.06 0.73
CA ASN A 11 -7.43 -3.27 -0.08
C ASN A 11 -6.43 -3.29 -1.22
N ARG A 12 -6.16 -2.14 -1.86
CA ARG A 12 -5.13 -1.99 -2.90
C ARG A 12 -4.22 -0.80 -2.61
N ILE A 13 -2.94 -0.93 -2.89
CA ILE A 13 -1.98 0.18 -2.81
C ILE A 13 -1.61 0.68 -4.20
N ALA A 14 -1.25 1.96 -4.29
CA ALA A 14 -0.67 2.50 -5.51
C ALA A 14 0.86 2.31 -5.51
N PRO A 15 1.46 1.79 -6.60
CA PRO A 15 2.91 1.62 -6.68
C PRO A 15 3.63 2.97 -6.54
N PRO A 16 4.79 3.01 -5.87
CA PRO A 16 5.55 4.24 -5.64
C PRO A 16 6.10 4.88 -6.92
N ASP A 17 6.14 4.13 -8.03
CA ASP A 17 6.65 4.58 -9.34
C ASP A 17 5.55 4.87 -10.36
N ASP A 18 4.32 4.44 -10.11
CA ASP A 18 3.29 4.44 -11.14
C ASP A 18 2.29 5.57 -10.91
N LYS A 19 2.60 6.72 -11.52
CA LYS A 19 1.74 7.91 -11.53
C LYS A 19 0.37 7.65 -12.18
N LYS A 20 0.24 6.61 -13.02
CA LYS A 20 -1.03 6.26 -13.69
C LYS A 20 -1.88 5.31 -12.84
N ALA A 21 -1.27 4.35 -12.13
CA ALA A 21 -2.00 3.45 -11.23
C ALA A 21 -2.53 4.15 -9.96
N SER A 22 -2.03 5.36 -9.65
CA SER A 22 -2.44 6.18 -8.49
C SER A 22 -3.69 7.05 -8.72
N ALA A 23 -4.40 6.93 -9.85
CA ALA A 23 -5.45 7.87 -10.27
C ALA A 23 -6.83 7.69 -9.59
N GLY A 24 -6.94 6.92 -8.52
CA GLY A 24 -8.17 6.80 -7.72
C GLY A 24 -8.24 7.84 -6.59
N GLY A 25 -9.43 8.38 -6.31
CA GLY A 25 -9.63 9.41 -5.27
C GLY A 25 -9.12 9.01 -3.89
N LEU A 26 -9.23 7.72 -3.53
CA LEU A 26 -8.69 7.16 -2.28
C LEU A 26 -7.16 7.24 -2.23
N ALA A 27 -6.48 6.84 -3.31
CA ALA A 27 -5.01 6.85 -3.37
C ALA A 27 -4.45 8.27 -3.26
N VAL A 28 -5.10 9.24 -3.90
CA VAL A 28 -4.74 10.66 -3.80
C VAL A 28 -4.88 11.18 -2.37
N GLY A 29 -6.01 10.88 -1.69
CA GLY A 29 -6.24 11.29 -0.31
C GLY A 29 -5.22 10.70 0.67
N ILE A 30 -4.99 9.39 0.58
CA ILE A 30 -4.00 8.67 1.39
C ILE A 30 -2.59 9.25 1.17
N MET A 31 -2.22 9.53 -0.09
CA MET A 31 -0.92 10.14 -0.38
C MET A 31 -0.78 11.56 0.16
N GLY A 32 -1.85 12.34 0.20
CA GLY A 32 -1.85 13.63 0.87
C GLY A 32 -1.50 13.50 2.36
N ALA A 33 -2.18 12.59 3.06
CA ALA A 33 -1.96 12.36 4.50
C ALA A 33 -0.55 11.81 4.79
N LEU A 34 -0.09 10.82 4.03
CA LEU A 34 1.24 10.23 4.20
C LEU A 34 2.38 11.18 3.83
N LYS A 35 2.19 12.08 2.86
CA LYS A 35 3.19 13.13 2.60
C LYS A 35 3.32 14.12 3.75
N ALA A 36 2.20 14.44 4.42
CA ALA A 36 2.19 15.38 5.55
C ALA A 36 2.77 14.76 6.84
N ALA A 37 2.40 13.52 7.16
CA ALA A 37 2.76 12.87 8.43
C ALA A 37 3.92 11.87 8.33
N GLY A 38 4.28 11.42 7.12
CA GLY A 38 5.06 10.19 6.93
C GLY A 38 4.24 8.95 7.32
N GLY A 39 4.85 7.77 7.28
CA GLY A 39 4.24 6.57 7.84
C GLY A 39 4.37 5.30 7.00
N LEU A 40 3.39 4.42 7.13
CA LEU A 40 3.29 3.14 6.44
C LEU A 40 1.99 3.08 5.62
N TRP A 41 2.08 2.66 4.38
CA TRP A 41 0.94 2.21 3.59
C TRP A 41 1.05 0.71 3.33
N PHE A 42 0.12 -0.05 3.87
CA PHE A 42 0.04 -1.50 3.77
C PHE A 42 -1.19 -1.94 2.97
N GLY A 43 -1.04 -2.95 2.11
CA GLY A 43 -2.15 -3.50 1.33
C GLY A 43 -1.70 -4.37 0.15
N TRP A 44 -2.68 -4.84 -0.64
CA TRP A 44 -2.39 -5.68 -1.80
C TRP A 44 -1.69 -4.89 -2.92
N SER A 45 -0.68 -5.51 -3.53
CA SER A 45 0.07 -4.98 -4.67
C SER A 45 -0.77 -4.80 -5.94
N GLY A 46 -1.88 -5.54 -6.05
CA GLY A 46 -2.63 -5.69 -7.30
C GLY A 46 -2.15 -6.87 -8.17
N GLU A 47 -1.19 -7.66 -7.69
CA GLU A 47 -0.68 -8.85 -8.36
C GLU A 47 -1.24 -10.11 -7.69
N ILE A 48 -1.73 -11.05 -8.50
CA ILE A 48 -2.06 -12.41 -8.06
C ILE A 48 -0.77 -13.23 -8.13
N GLY A 49 -0.48 -13.98 -7.07
CA GLY A 49 0.73 -14.79 -6.98
C GLY A 49 0.83 -15.53 -5.65
N ASP A 50 2.04 -15.96 -5.31
CA ASP A 50 2.31 -16.66 -4.06
C ASP A 50 2.13 -15.74 -2.84
N ASP A 51 1.14 -16.04 -2.01
CA ASP A 51 0.75 -15.31 -0.79
C ASP A 51 1.66 -15.64 0.41
N GLN A 52 2.49 -16.68 0.30
CA GLN A 52 3.50 -17.06 1.30
C GLN A 52 4.76 -16.17 1.22
N GLN A 53 4.89 -15.35 0.17
CA GLN A 53 6.05 -14.50 0.00
C GLN A 53 6.13 -13.42 1.09
N PRO A 54 7.34 -13.06 1.53
CA PRO A 54 7.50 -11.95 2.46
C PRO A 54 7.00 -10.65 1.85
N LEU A 55 6.48 -9.76 2.71
CA LEU A 55 6.02 -8.44 2.29
C LEU A 55 7.10 -7.68 1.50
N LYS A 56 6.74 -7.22 0.31
CA LYS A 56 7.58 -6.34 -0.49
C LYS A 56 7.53 -4.95 0.12
N LYS A 57 8.65 -4.50 0.66
CA LYS A 57 8.78 -3.20 1.32
C LYS A 57 9.57 -2.23 0.44
N VAL A 58 9.05 -1.04 0.24
CA VAL A 58 9.72 0.06 -0.47
C VAL A 58 9.61 1.30 0.39
N THR A 59 10.71 2.02 0.61
CA THR A 59 10.71 3.28 1.36
C THR A 59 11.16 4.41 0.47
N ARG A 60 10.41 5.52 0.44
CA ARG A 60 10.81 6.78 -0.22
C ARG A 60 10.51 7.95 0.70
N GLY A 61 11.55 8.71 1.03
CA GLY A 61 11.44 9.79 2.02
C GLY A 61 10.97 9.24 3.37
N ASN A 62 9.89 9.80 3.90
CA ASN A 62 9.26 9.41 5.17
C ASN A 62 8.09 8.42 5.01
N ILE A 63 7.90 7.84 3.82
CA ILE A 63 6.80 6.92 3.52
C ILE A 63 7.37 5.54 3.22
N THR A 64 6.81 4.52 3.87
CA THR A 64 7.05 3.11 3.56
C THR A 64 5.79 2.51 2.93
N TRP A 65 5.94 1.83 1.81
CA TRP A 65 4.94 0.93 1.24
C TRP A 65 5.30 -0.50 1.66
N ALA A 66 4.33 -1.28 2.09
CA ALA A 66 4.49 -2.70 2.36
C ALA A 66 3.35 -3.45 1.68
N SER A 67 3.67 -4.21 0.63
CA SER A 67 2.67 -4.93 -0.16
C SER A 67 2.80 -6.44 -0.05
N PHE A 68 1.66 -7.10 -0.15
CA PHE A 68 1.55 -8.54 -0.34
C PHE A 68 0.85 -8.83 -1.68
N ASN A 69 1.01 -10.07 -2.15
CA ASN A 69 0.24 -10.60 -3.27
C ASN A 69 -0.91 -11.42 -2.71
N LEU A 70 -2.02 -11.49 -3.45
CA LEU A 70 -3.11 -12.41 -3.13
C LEU A 70 -2.91 -13.68 -3.93
N SER A 71 -3.25 -14.83 -3.34
CA SER A 71 -3.42 -16.04 -4.14
C SER A 71 -4.65 -15.89 -5.04
N GLU A 72 -4.78 -16.75 -6.05
CA GLU A 72 -5.96 -16.75 -6.92
C GLU A 72 -7.23 -17.05 -6.11
N GLN A 73 -7.14 -17.98 -5.15
CA GLN A 73 -8.23 -18.29 -4.23
C GLN A 73 -8.60 -17.09 -3.35
N ASP A 74 -7.63 -16.46 -2.68
CA ASP A 74 -7.91 -15.32 -1.79
C ASP A 74 -8.48 -14.13 -2.57
N HIS A 75 -8.04 -13.94 -3.82
CA HIS A 75 -8.62 -12.93 -4.69
C HIS A 75 -10.10 -13.23 -4.95
N ASP A 76 -10.44 -14.44 -5.39
CA ASP A 76 -11.82 -14.82 -5.72
C ASP A 76 -12.77 -14.83 -4.51
N GLU A 77 -12.25 -15.10 -3.30
CA GLU A 77 -13.06 -15.09 -2.08
C GLU A 77 -13.26 -13.67 -1.51
N TYR A 78 -12.34 -12.74 -1.81
CA TYR A 78 -12.32 -11.39 -1.20
C TYR A 78 -12.80 -10.27 -2.13
N TYR A 79 -12.62 -10.40 -3.44
CA TYR A 79 -12.95 -9.40 -4.46
C TYR A 79 -14.12 -9.82 -5.34
#